data_AF-A0AAV7W5E1-F1
#
_entry.id   AF-A0AAV7W5E1-F1
#
_cell.length_a   1.000
_cell.length_b   1.000
_cell.length_c   1.000
_cell.angle_alpha   90.00
_cell.angle_beta   90.00
_cell.angle_gamma   90.00
#
_symmetry.space_group_name_H-M   'P 1'
#
loop_
_entity.id
_entity.type
_entity.pdbx_description
1 polymer ?
#
loop_
_entity_poly.entity_id
_entity_poly.type
_entity_poly.pdbx_seq_one_letter_code
_entity_poly.pdbx_strand_id
1 'polypeptide(L)'
;MAWLTGEQVLVFTVEELEKLVDGVLPLYAKLYGRPEEQVSADQKKGLWQAIATEVRALGVYNRRSTHCRERLEDLRRWARQTAEVQLGMASQRGRGAR
;
A
#
# COMPACT_ATOMS: atom_id res chain seq x y z
N MET A 1 31.69 12.89 -13.23
CA MET A 1 30.79 13.93 -12.71
C MET A 1 29.55 13.24 -12.14
N ALA A 2 29.51 13.17 -10.80
CA ALA A 2 28.38 12.85 -9.91
C ALA A 2 27.37 11.75 -10.33
N TRP A 3 27.64 10.49 -9.95
CA TRP A 3 26.58 9.52 -9.67
C TRP A 3 25.98 9.90 -8.30
N LEU A 4 24.94 10.72 -8.34
CA LEU A 4 24.23 11.18 -7.15
C LEU A 4 23.40 10.03 -6.56
N THR A 5 23.63 9.80 -5.27
CA THR A 5 22.76 9.15 -4.28
C THR A 5 22.24 7.76 -4.65
N GLY A 6 22.93 6.74 -4.13
CA GLY A 6 22.37 5.41 -3.91
C GLY A 6 21.25 5.46 -2.87
N GLU A 7 20.10 6.00 -3.24
CA GLU A 7 18.84 5.71 -2.55
C GLU A 7 18.53 4.25 -2.87
N GLN A 8 19.04 3.35 -2.02
CA GLN A 8 18.68 1.94 -2.03
C GLN A 8 17.15 1.88 -2.04
N VAL A 9 16.56 1.47 -3.17
CA VAL A 9 15.14 1.11 -3.22
C VAL A 9 15.00 -0.14 -2.35
N LEU A 10 14.83 0.08 -1.04
CA LEU A 10 14.77 -0.98 -0.04
C LEU A 10 13.49 -1.77 -0.31
N VAL A 11 13.63 -2.91 -1.01
CA VAL A 11 12.54 -3.80 -1.35
C VAL A 11 11.88 -4.27 -0.06
N PHE A 12 10.55 -4.14 0.05
CA PHE A 12 9.80 -4.73 1.16
C PHE A 12 9.79 -6.25 0.99
N THR A 13 10.12 -6.97 2.05
CA THR A 13 9.97 -8.43 2.09
C THR A 13 8.49 -8.81 2.05
N VAL A 14 8.20 -10.08 1.74
CA VAL A 14 6.82 -10.59 1.72
C VAL A 14 6.17 -10.43 3.09
N GLU A 15 6.87 -10.79 4.16
CA GLU A 15 6.38 -10.66 5.54
C GLU A 15 6.10 -9.20 5.93
N GLU A 16 6.98 -8.26 5.54
CA GLU A 16 6.74 -6.83 5.75
C GLU A 16 5.49 -6.34 5.00
N LEU A 17 5.23 -6.88 3.80
CA LEU A 17 4.05 -6.51 2.99
C LEU A 17 2.76 -7.09 3.57
N GLU A 18 2.77 -8.37 3.95
CA GLU A 18 1.62 -9.02 4.59
C GLU A 18 1.25 -8.26 5.86
N LYS A 19 2.24 -7.97 6.71
CA LYS A 19 2.01 -7.22 7.94
C LYS A 19 1.51 -5.80 7.69
N LEU A 20 2.04 -5.13 6.67
CA LEU A 20 1.55 -3.81 6.26
C LEU A 20 0.07 -3.87 5.86
N VAL A 21 -0.31 -4.83 5.03
CA VAL A 21 -1.69 -4.99 4.56
C VAL A 21 -2.61 -5.37 5.71
N ASP A 22 -2.21 -6.32 6.56
CA ASP A 22 -2.97 -6.78 7.73
C ASP A 22 -3.19 -5.66 8.75
N GLY A 23 -2.22 -4.77 8.92
CA GLY A 23 -2.39 -3.58 9.78
C GLY A 23 -3.31 -2.53 9.18
N VAL A 24 -3.30 -2.37 7.84
CA VAL A 24 -4.10 -1.35 7.14
C VAL A 24 -5.55 -1.77 6.96
N LEU A 25 -5.81 -3.03 6.60
CA LEU A 25 -7.15 -3.54 6.29
C LEU A 25 -8.23 -3.21 7.35
N PRO A 26 -8.03 -3.50 8.65
CA PRO A 26 -9.05 -3.19 9.67
C PRO A 26 -9.21 -1.69 9.91
N LEU A 27 -8.21 -0.88 9.52
CA LEU A 27 -8.21 0.58 9.67
C LEU A 27 -8.60 1.30 8.39
N TYR A 28 -8.94 0.56 7.32
CA TYR A 28 -9.12 1.14 5.99
C TYR A 28 -10.20 2.21 5.95
N ALA A 29 -11.37 1.96 6.57
CA ALA A 29 -12.45 2.94 6.65
C ALA A 29 -12.02 4.23 7.36
N LYS A 30 -11.22 4.11 8.43
CA LYS A 30 -10.71 5.26 9.19
C LYS A 30 -9.65 6.06 8.41
N LEU A 31 -8.88 5.40 7.55
CA LEU A 31 -7.82 6.03 6.77
C LEU A 31 -8.32 6.62 5.44
N TYR A 32 -9.15 5.87 4.72
CA TYR A 32 -9.56 6.10 3.33
C TYR A 32 -11.05 5.83 3.05
N GLY A 33 -11.87 5.58 4.09
CA GLY A 33 -13.31 5.40 3.95
C GLY A 33 -14.03 6.71 3.66
N ARG A 34 -15.33 6.77 3.97
CA ARG A 34 -16.10 8.00 3.73
C ARG A 34 -15.66 9.13 4.66
N PRO A 35 -15.80 10.42 4.28
CA PRO A 35 -15.36 11.53 5.11
C PRO A 35 -15.84 11.47 6.57
N GLU A 36 -17.06 10.97 6.80
CA GLU A 36 -17.68 10.79 8.11
C GLU A 36 -17.06 9.66 8.96
N GLU A 37 -16.40 8.68 8.35
CA GLU A 37 -15.71 7.57 9.02
C GLU A 37 -14.22 7.86 9.21
N GLN A 38 -13.69 8.87 8.51
CA GLN A 38 -12.29 9.21 8.54
C GLN A 38 -11.91 9.90 9.84
N VAL A 39 -10.80 9.46 10.41
CA VAL A 39 -10.21 10.10 11.58
C VAL A 39 -9.45 11.37 11.18
N SER A 40 -9.16 12.24 12.14
CA SER A 40 -8.42 13.48 11.88
C SER A 40 -7.01 13.21 11.33
N ALA A 41 -6.39 14.20 10.68
CA ALA A 41 -5.06 14.07 10.11
C ALA A 41 -4.01 13.61 11.16
N ASP A 42 -4.09 14.13 12.38
CA ASP A 42 -3.22 13.73 13.50
C ASP A 42 -3.46 12.28 13.93
N GLN A 43 -4.71 11.84 13.99
CA GLN A 43 -5.04 10.45 14.28
C GLN A 43 -4.54 9.52 13.17
N LYS A 44 -4.69 9.91 11.88
CA LYS A 44 -4.11 9.15 10.76
C LYS A 44 -2.59 9.06 10.89
N LYS A 45 -1.91 10.13 11.30
CA LYS A 45 -0.47 10.11 11.56
C LYS A 45 -0.12 9.08 12.64
N GLY A 46 -0.85 9.06 13.75
CA GLY A 46 -0.68 8.06 14.81
C GLY A 46 -0.90 6.62 14.34
N LEU A 47 -1.97 6.36 13.59
CA LEU A 47 -2.25 5.03 13.04
C LEU A 47 -1.11 4.53 12.13
N TRP A 48 -0.61 5.41 11.26
CA TRP A 48 0.50 5.08 10.38
C TRP A 48 1.83 4.87 11.11
N GLN A 49 2.06 5.57 12.22
CA GLN A 49 3.22 5.32 13.08
C GLN A 49 3.12 3.97 13.79
N ALA A 50 1.92 3.58 14.25
CA ALA A 50 1.69 2.27 14.85
C ALA A 50 1.96 1.14 13.84
N ILE A 51 1.39 1.23 12.62
CA ILE A 51 1.62 0.27 11.54
C ILE A 51 3.11 0.16 11.21
N ALA A 52 3.80 1.31 11.05
CA ALA A 52 5.23 1.30 10.76
C ALA A 52 6.07 0.66 11.86
N THR A 53 5.67 0.84 13.13
CA THR A 53 6.33 0.18 14.28
C THR A 53 6.22 -1.33 14.18
N GLU A 54 5.03 -1.85 13.85
CA GLU A 54 4.82 -3.29 13.69
C GLU A 54 5.57 -3.87 12.49
N VAL A 55 5.57 -3.18 11.35
CA VAL A 55 6.31 -3.62 10.16
C VAL A 55 7.82 -3.59 10.43
N ARG A 56 8.32 -2.55 11.11
CA ARG A 56 9.73 -2.44 11.50
C ARG A 56 10.15 -3.56 12.45
N ALA A 57 9.25 -4.11 13.25
CA ALA A 57 9.56 -5.20 14.16
C ALA A 57 9.88 -6.52 13.43
N LEU A 58 9.42 -6.69 12.19
CA LEU A 58 9.67 -7.88 11.36
C LEU A 58 10.93 -7.77 10.50
N GLY A 59 11.38 -6.54 10.22
CA GLY A 59 12.40 -6.27 9.22
C GLY A 59 13.76 -5.88 9.81
N VAL A 60 14.79 -6.02 8.97
CA VAL A 60 16.15 -5.52 9.25
C VAL A 60 16.22 -4.00 9.06
N TYR A 61 15.33 -3.42 8.25
CA TYR A 61 15.34 -2.01 7.88
C TYR A 61 14.40 -1.16 8.72
N ASN A 62 14.84 0.04 9.06
CA ASN A 62 14.03 1.03 9.75
C ASN A 62 12.97 1.63 8.81
N ARG A 63 11.82 0.95 8.68
CA ARG A 63 10.67 1.44 7.92
C ARG A 63 9.98 2.56 8.69
N ARG A 64 9.86 3.73 8.06
CA ARG A 64 9.08 4.86 8.58
C ARG A 64 7.64 4.77 8.07
N SER A 65 6.77 5.52 8.71
CA SER A 65 5.37 5.68 8.29
C SER A 65 5.23 6.16 6.84
N THR A 66 6.19 6.96 6.33
CA THR A 66 6.20 7.42 4.94
C THR A 66 6.41 6.27 3.96
N HIS A 67 7.41 5.41 4.20
CA HIS A 67 7.67 4.24 3.36
C HIS A 67 6.46 3.29 3.30
N CYS A 68 5.78 3.11 4.43
CA CYS A 68 4.58 2.26 4.51
C CYS A 68 3.41 2.83 3.70
N ARG A 69 3.25 4.16 3.70
CA ARG A 69 2.21 4.85 2.90
C ARG A 69 2.49 4.74 1.42
N GLU A 70 3.68 5.12 0.99
CA GLU A 70 4.11 5.06 -0.42
C GLU A 70 3.94 3.63 -0.95
N ARG A 71 4.37 2.63 -0.17
CA ARG A 71 4.24 1.23 -0.55
C ARG A 71 2.78 0.79 -0.68
N LEU A 72 1.90 1.21 0.21
CA LEU A 72 0.46 0.93 0.10
C LEU A 72 -0.13 1.59 -1.16
N GLU A 73 0.28 2.82 -1.48
CA GLU A 73 -0.20 3.51 -2.69
C GLU A 73 0.22 2.79 -3.96
N ASP A 74 1.46 2.29 -4.02
CA ASP A 74 1.94 1.44 -5.12
C ASP A 74 1.12 0.17 -5.25
N LEU A 75 0.87 -0.54 -4.14
CA LEU A 75 0.03 -1.74 -4.13
C LEU A 75 -1.38 -1.46 -4.63
N ARG A 76 -2.00 -0.36 -4.18
CA ARG A 76 -3.33 0.05 -4.63
C ARG A 76 -3.34 0.42 -6.12
N ARG A 77 -2.30 1.11 -6.59
CA ARG A 77 -2.15 1.48 -8.00
C ARG A 77 -1.97 0.25 -8.88
N TRP A 78 -1.20 -0.74 -8.43
CA TRP A 78 -1.04 -2.01 -9.12
C TRP A 78 -2.33 -2.83 -9.13
N ALA A 79 -3.03 -2.90 -7.99
CA ALA A 79 -4.29 -3.62 -7.87
C ALA A 79 -5.39 -3.05 -8.79
N ARG A 80 -5.49 -1.71 -8.90
CA ARG A 80 -6.41 -1.06 -9.85
C ARG A 80 -6.10 -1.43 -11.30
N GLN A 81 -4.84 -1.26 -11.71
CA GLN A 81 -4.41 -1.60 -13.08
C GLN A 81 -4.68 -3.07 -13.40
N THR A 82 -4.41 -3.96 -12.45
CA THR A 82 -4.65 -5.39 -12.63
C THR A 82 -6.15 -5.69 -12.76
N ALA A 83 -6.99 -5.07 -11.93
CA ALA A 83 -8.44 -5.23 -12.00
C ALA A 83 -9.01 -4.68 -13.32
N GLU A 84 -8.54 -3.53 -13.80
CA GLU A 84 -8.95 -2.94 -15.08
C GLU A 84 -8.60 -3.85 -16.26
N VAL A 85 -7.39 -4.43 -16.26
CA VAL A 85 -6.97 -5.40 -17.28
C VAL A 85 -7.83 -6.66 -17.21
N GLN A 86 -8.10 -7.19 -16.02
CA GLN A 86 -8.94 -8.39 -15.85
C GLN A 86 -10.38 -8.15 -16.30
N LEU A 87 -10.97 -6.99 -15.99
CA LEU A 87 -12.33 -6.61 -16.43
C LEU A 87 -12.38 -6.33 -17.94
N GLY A 88 -11.34 -5.70 -18.50
CA GLY A 88 -11.20 -5.50 -19.95
C GLY A 88 -11.09 -6.82 -20.71
N MET A 89 -10.31 -7.77 -20.20
CA MET A 89 -10.20 -9.13 -20.74
C MET A 89 -11.51 -9.93 -20.60
N ALA A 90 -12.26 -9.75 -19.50
CA ALA A 90 -13.57 -10.36 -19.33
C ALA A 90 -14.60 -9.84 -20.36
N SER A 91 -14.56 -8.55 -20.70
CA SER A 91 -15.41 -7.94 -21.74
C SER A 91 -15.08 -8.41 -23.17
N GLN A 92 -13.82 -8.74 -23.44
CA GLN A 92 -13.38 -9.25 -24.75
C GLN A 92 -13.77 -10.71 -24.97
N ARG A 93 -13.76 -11.55 -23.92
CA ARG A 93 -14.15 -12.97 -24.01
C ARG A 93 -15.64 -13.18 -24.35
N GLY A 94 -16.51 -12.20 -24.09
CA GLY A 94 -17.95 -12.28 -24.41
C GLY A 94 -18.33 -11.87 -25.84
N ARG A 95 -17.41 -11.30 -26.63
CA ARG A 95 -17.70 -10.76 -27.98
C ARG A 95 -17.20 -11.63 -29.15
N GLY A 96 -16.62 -12.79 -28.86
CA GLY A 96 -16.10 -13.73 -29.87
C GLY A 96 -17.00 -14.93 -30.19
N ALA A 97 -18.21 -15.00 -29.62
CA ALA A 97 -19.18 -16.07 -29.89
C ALA A 97 -20.34 -15.51 -30.74
N ARG A 98 -20.10 -15.36 -32.05
CA ARG A 98 -21.14 -15.21 -33.07
C ARG A 98 -20.65 -15.76 -34.40
#